data_AF-A0A7Y3BDJ1-F1
#
_entry.id   AF-A0A7Y3BDJ1-F1
#
_cell.length_a   1.000
_cell.length_b   1.000
_cell.length_c   1.000
_cell.angle_alpha   90.00
_cell.angle_beta   90.00
_cell.angle_gamma   90.00
#
_symmetry.space_group_name_H-M   'P 1'
#
loop_
_entity.id
_entity.type
_entity.pdbx_description
1 polymer ?
#
loop_
_entity_poly.entity_id
_entity_poly.type
_entity_poly.pdbx_seq_one_letter_code
_entity_poly.pdbx_strand_id
1 'polypeptide(L)'
;MPMNKTFDAAEAESRLYQAWEEAGAFKAGANAKPGAETFSIMIPPPNVTGVLHMGHAFNNTLQDILTRWHRMKGFDTLWQPGQDHAGIATQMVVERQLGEQGKRRTDFSREDFTAKIWDWKQQSGGTIIEQLKRLGASCDWSRNAFTMSGAPGAPEGEEGNFHDAVIKVFVKMYEDGLIYRGKRLVNWDPHFETAISDLEVENIEVDGHMWHFKYPLAGGATYEYVEKDENGNVTLRETRDYISIATTRPETMLGDGAVAVHPSDERYAPIVGKLCEIPVGPNEHRRLIPIITNEYPDPDFGSGAVKITGAHDFNDYQVAKRGNIPMYRLMDTKGSMRDDGAPYAEMAAVAMAVAKGERALSESEA
;
A
#
# COMPACT_ATOMS: atom_id res chain seq x y z
N MET A 1 38.62 41.49 21.08
CA MET A 1 38.59 40.25 21.89
C MET A 1 39.92 39.54 21.71
N PRO A 2 40.56 39.05 22.79
CA PRO A 2 41.74 38.20 22.65
C PRO A 2 41.36 36.95 21.84
N MET A 3 42.10 36.65 20.78
CA MET A 3 41.88 35.46 19.96
C MET A 3 42.39 34.23 20.72
N ASN A 4 41.48 33.32 21.08
CA ASN A 4 41.86 31.98 21.56
C ASN A 4 42.59 31.21 20.45
N LYS A 5 43.56 30.38 20.83
CA LYS A 5 44.35 29.57 19.87
C LYS A 5 43.52 28.51 19.14
N THR A 6 42.38 28.13 19.70
CA THR A 6 41.47 27.11 19.17
C THR A 6 40.07 27.70 19.02
N PHE A 7 39.43 27.47 17.86
CA PHE A 7 38.04 27.82 17.64
C PHE A 7 37.13 26.79 18.31
N ASP A 8 36.28 27.25 19.23
CA ASP A 8 35.24 26.42 19.86
C ASP A 8 33.95 26.53 19.04
N ALA A 9 33.73 25.55 18.15
CA ALA A 9 32.55 25.52 17.31
C ALA A 9 31.26 25.31 18.12
N ALA A 10 31.31 24.54 19.22
CA ALA A 10 30.12 24.23 20.00
C ALA A 10 29.55 25.48 20.68
N GLU A 11 30.42 26.33 21.23
CA GLU A 11 30.03 27.64 21.78
C GLU A 11 29.57 28.59 20.67
N ALA A 12 30.37 28.72 19.60
CA ALA A 12 30.15 29.72 18.59
C ALA A 12 28.87 29.48 17.78
N GLU A 13 28.61 28.24 17.37
CA GLU A 13 27.43 27.88 16.56
C GLU A 13 26.13 28.16 17.33
N SER A 14 26.06 27.75 18.59
CA SER A 14 24.88 27.98 19.44
C SER A 14 24.59 29.47 19.61
N ARG A 15 25.61 30.25 19.99
CA ARG A 15 25.49 31.70 20.17
C ARG A 15 25.11 32.43 18.89
N LEU A 16 25.71 32.06 17.75
CA LEU A 16 25.42 32.69 16.45
C LEU A 16 24.01 32.36 15.98
N TYR A 17 23.56 31.12 16.13
CA TYR A 17 22.23 30.72 15.72
C TYR A 17 21.15 31.41 16.52
N GLN A 18 21.31 31.47 17.85
CA GLN A 18 20.40 32.21 18.72
C GLN A 18 20.28 33.68 18.30
N ALA A 19 21.41 34.35 18.00
CA ALA A 19 21.40 35.73 17.54
C ALA A 19 20.64 35.91 16.20
N TRP A 20 20.72 34.95 15.28
CA TRP A 20 19.95 34.99 14.03
C TRP A 20 18.44 34.81 14.26
N GLU A 21 18.04 33.92 15.16
CA GLU A 21 16.63 33.74 15.52
C GLU A 21 16.04 34.98 16.20
N GLU A 22 16.74 35.54 17.19
CA GLU A 22 16.32 36.74 17.91
C GLU A 22 16.19 37.95 16.99
N ALA A 23 17.08 38.08 16.01
CA ALA A 23 17.01 39.13 14.99
C ALA A 23 15.91 38.90 13.94
N GLY A 24 15.26 37.73 13.93
CA GLY A 24 14.33 37.34 12.87
C GLY A 24 14.99 37.27 11.49
N ALA A 25 16.29 36.99 11.42
CA ALA A 25 17.10 37.09 10.21
C ALA A 25 16.66 36.14 9.09
N PHE A 26 15.91 35.10 9.43
CA PHE A 26 15.42 34.07 8.51
C PHE A 26 13.99 34.29 8.02
N LYS A 27 13.26 35.24 8.62
CA LYS A 27 11.88 35.52 8.25
C LYS A 27 11.79 35.94 6.78
N ALA A 28 10.79 35.44 6.07
CA ALA A 28 10.46 35.95 4.74
C ALA A 28 10.25 37.47 4.82
N GLY A 29 10.83 38.21 3.87
CA GLY A 29 10.82 39.67 3.82
C GLY A 29 11.89 40.37 4.68
N ALA A 30 12.61 39.70 5.59
CA ALA A 30 13.50 40.36 6.57
C ALA A 30 14.58 41.27 5.94
N ASN A 31 15.05 40.95 4.74
CA ASN A 31 16.07 41.73 4.01
C ASN A 31 15.63 42.09 2.58
N ALA A 32 14.36 41.90 2.24
CA ALA A 32 13.86 42.12 0.89
C ALA A 32 13.61 43.61 0.64
N LYS A 33 14.15 44.14 -0.46
CA LYS A 33 13.77 45.48 -0.93
C LYS A 33 12.37 45.42 -1.54
N PRO A 34 11.59 46.52 -1.52
CA PRO A 34 10.34 46.60 -2.27
C PRO A 34 10.56 46.20 -3.74
N GLY A 35 9.79 45.23 -4.23
CA GLY A 35 9.92 44.70 -5.58
C GLY A 35 11.06 43.70 -5.81
N ALA A 36 11.71 43.20 -4.75
CA ALA A 36 12.68 42.11 -4.89
C ALA A 36 12.04 40.86 -5.49
N GLU A 37 12.78 40.16 -6.34
CA GLU A 37 12.40 38.84 -6.84
C GLU A 37 12.33 37.84 -5.68
N THR A 38 11.41 36.87 -5.78
CA THR A 38 11.19 35.88 -4.72
C THR A 38 11.94 34.59 -5.02
N PHE A 39 12.41 33.92 -3.96
CA PHE A 39 12.96 32.58 -4.03
C PHE A 39 12.38 31.74 -2.89
N SER A 40 11.69 30.66 -3.23
CA SER A 40 11.03 29.82 -2.24
C SER A 40 11.44 28.37 -2.37
N ILE A 41 11.75 27.75 -1.24
CA ILE A 41 11.92 26.30 -1.11
C ILE A 41 10.98 25.83 0.01
N MET A 42 10.31 24.71 -0.19
CA MET A 42 9.63 23.99 0.89
C MET A 42 10.53 22.84 1.32
N ILE A 43 10.79 22.73 2.63
CA ILE A 43 11.44 21.53 3.15
C ILE A 43 10.56 20.31 2.82
N PRO A 44 11.10 19.19 2.31
CA PRO A 44 10.40 17.92 2.36
C PRO A 44 10.11 17.64 3.84
N PRO A 45 8.85 17.70 4.29
CA PRO A 45 8.55 17.71 5.71
C PRO A 45 8.98 16.36 6.32
N PRO A 46 9.92 16.34 7.28
CA PRO A 46 10.30 15.10 7.93
C PRO A 46 9.12 14.48 8.67
N ASN A 47 9.03 13.15 8.59
CA ASN A 47 8.05 12.36 9.33
C ASN A 47 8.30 12.47 10.84
N VAL A 48 7.24 12.60 11.63
CA VAL A 48 7.31 12.61 13.10
C VAL A 48 7.51 11.21 13.70
N THR A 49 8.47 10.45 13.16
CA THR A 49 8.74 9.05 13.49
C THR A 49 10.01 8.86 14.32
N GLY A 50 10.63 9.94 14.82
CA GLY A 50 11.83 9.86 15.64
C GLY A 50 12.82 11.00 15.38
N VAL A 51 14.09 10.66 15.17
CA VAL A 51 15.22 11.58 14.99
C VAL A 51 15.69 11.64 13.55
N LEU A 52 16.27 12.77 13.15
CA LEU A 52 16.89 12.93 11.84
C LEU A 52 18.19 12.12 11.73
N HIS A 53 18.35 11.41 10.61
CA HIS A 53 19.60 10.76 10.19
C HIS A 53 20.39 11.57 9.13
N MET A 54 21.59 11.10 8.76
CA MET A 54 22.50 11.78 7.81
C MET A 54 21.89 12.15 6.46
N GLY A 55 20.98 11.33 5.92
CA GLY A 55 20.22 11.67 4.71
C GLY A 55 19.45 13.00 4.82
N HIS A 56 18.81 13.26 5.96
CA HIS A 56 18.15 14.55 6.22
C HIS A 56 19.17 15.69 6.30
N ALA A 57 20.31 15.47 6.98
CA ALA A 57 21.35 16.50 7.07
C ALA A 57 21.87 16.89 5.68
N PHE A 58 22.12 15.91 4.81
CA PHE A 58 22.53 16.15 3.43
C PHE A 58 21.47 16.94 2.64
N ASN A 59 20.21 16.50 2.68
CA ASN A 59 19.11 17.13 1.96
C ASN A 59 18.86 18.59 2.41
N ASN A 60 18.91 18.84 3.73
CA ASN A 60 18.71 20.18 4.29
C ASN A 60 19.89 21.11 4.02
N THR A 61 21.12 20.61 4.06
CA THR A 61 22.32 21.41 3.78
C THR A 61 22.27 22.00 2.36
N LEU A 62 21.84 21.22 1.37
CA LEU A 62 21.72 21.71 -0.01
C LEU A 62 20.67 22.83 -0.14
N GLN A 63 19.52 22.66 0.51
CA GLN A 63 18.46 23.66 0.52
C GLN A 63 18.88 24.94 1.24
N ASP A 64 19.59 24.81 2.37
CA ASP A 64 20.09 25.96 3.14
C ASP A 64 21.12 26.76 2.34
N ILE A 65 22.06 26.08 1.65
CA ILE A 65 23.05 26.74 0.79
C ILE A 65 22.35 27.58 -0.29
N LEU A 66 21.37 27.00 -0.99
CA LEU A 66 20.61 27.71 -2.02
C LEU A 66 19.84 28.89 -1.45
N THR A 67 19.15 28.69 -0.33
CA THR A 67 18.38 29.74 0.36
C THR A 67 19.27 30.90 0.78
N ARG A 68 20.41 30.61 1.44
CA ARG A 68 21.37 31.63 1.87
C ARG A 68 21.96 32.36 0.68
N TRP A 69 22.35 31.64 -0.38
CA TRP A 69 22.89 32.24 -1.60
C TRP A 69 21.90 33.21 -2.25
N HIS A 70 20.63 32.81 -2.41
CA HIS A 70 19.59 33.69 -2.97
C HIS A 70 19.30 34.88 -2.06
N ARG A 71 19.25 34.67 -0.74
CA ARG A 71 19.06 35.75 0.25
C ARG A 71 20.18 36.79 0.13
N MET A 72 21.43 36.34 -0.02
CA MET A 72 22.59 37.22 -0.22
C MET A 72 22.60 37.91 -1.59
N LYS A 73 21.96 37.33 -2.61
CA LYS A 73 21.73 37.99 -3.91
C LYS A 73 20.63 39.06 -3.88
N GLY A 74 19.93 39.22 -2.76
CA GLY A 74 18.89 40.22 -2.57
C GLY A 74 17.48 39.75 -2.93
N PHE A 75 17.25 38.45 -3.07
CA PHE A 75 15.91 37.89 -3.23
C PHE A 75 15.13 37.96 -1.92
N ASP A 76 13.81 38.07 -2.02
CA ASP A 76 12.90 37.77 -0.91
C ASP A 76 12.78 36.25 -0.76
N THR A 77 13.46 35.70 0.24
CA THR A 77 13.57 34.25 0.40
C THR A 77 12.60 33.70 1.43
N LEU A 78 11.90 32.63 1.07
CA LEU A 78 11.16 31.78 1.99
C LEU A 78 11.72 30.36 1.93
N TRP A 79 12.36 29.90 3.00
CA TRP A 79 12.53 28.47 3.22
C TRP A 79 11.50 28.02 4.23
N GLN A 80 10.42 27.43 3.72
CA GLN A 80 9.21 27.05 4.45
C GLN A 80 9.47 25.75 5.22
N PRO A 81 9.51 25.78 6.57
CA PRO A 81 9.64 24.58 7.37
C PRO A 81 8.28 23.87 7.53
N GLY A 82 8.32 22.59 7.82
CA GLY A 82 7.13 21.83 8.21
C GLY A 82 7.45 20.40 8.59
N GLN A 83 6.43 19.68 9.06
CA GLN A 83 6.51 18.32 9.56
C GLN A 83 5.35 17.49 9.03
N ASP A 84 5.59 16.20 8.79
CA ASP A 84 4.57 15.28 8.30
C ASP A 84 4.12 14.32 9.40
N HIS A 85 2.81 14.21 9.58
CA HIS A 85 2.16 13.23 10.45
C HIS A 85 2.43 11.77 10.04
N ALA A 86 2.80 11.50 8.78
CA ALA A 86 3.23 10.20 8.27
C ALA A 86 2.29 8.99 8.48
N GLY A 87 1.02 9.24 8.85
CA GLY A 87 -0.05 8.23 8.98
C GLY A 87 0.40 6.90 9.61
N ILE A 88 0.44 5.85 8.78
CA ILE A 88 0.80 4.48 9.16
C ILE A 88 2.18 4.39 9.83
N ALA A 89 3.17 5.15 9.36
CA ALA A 89 4.53 5.10 9.91
C ALA A 89 4.58 5.61 11.36
N THR A 90 3.83 6.67 11.66
CA THR A 90 3.72 7.19 13.04
C THR A 90 2.97 6.23 13.93
N GLN A 91 1.88 5.64 13.43
CA GLN A 91 1.14 4.61 14.15
C GLN A 91 2.05 3.41 14.50
N MET A 92 2.85 2.93 13.54
CA MET A 92 3.81 1.85 13.76
C MET A 92 4.80 2.12 14.89
N VAL A 93 5.36 3.34 14.94
CA VAL A 93 6.34 3.72 15.97
C VAL A 93 5.68 3.78 17.35
N VAL A 94 4.49 4.38 17.45
CA VAL A 94 3.76 4.46 18.72
C VAL A 94 3.29 3.08 19.19
N GLU A 95 2.81 2.23 18.30
CA GLU A 95 2.44 0.85 18.65
C GLU A 95 3.64 0.03 19.13
N ARG A 96 4.82 0.18 18.49
CA ARG A 96 6.05 -0.48 18.95
C ARG A 96 6.42 -0.05 20.37
N GLN A 97 6.37 1.24 20.69
CA GLN A 97 6.68 1.74 22.03
C GLN A 97 5.67 1.31 23.09
N LEU A 98 4.39 1.23 22.73
CA LEU A 98 3.37 0.66 23.61
C LEU A 98 3.64 -0.84 23.84
N GLY A 99 4.08 -1.56 22.81
CA GLY A 99 4.47 -2.96 22.89
C GLY A 99 5.62 -3.21 23.86
N GLU A 100 6.61 -2.31 23.92
CA GLU A 100 7.71 -2.35 24.92
C GLU A 100 7.20 -2.23 26.36
N GLN A 101 6.03 -1.63 26.56
CA GLN A 101 5.34 -1.51 27.85
C GLN A 101 4.29 -2.61 28.06
N GLY A 102 4.21 -3.60 27.17
CA GLY A 102 3.22 -4.67 27.22
C GLY A 102 1.79 -4.24 26.89
N LYS A 103 1.61 -3.12 26.17
CA LYS A 103 0.30 -2.59 25.77
C LYS A 103 0.14 -2.67 24.25
N ARG A 104 -1.11 -2.75 23.78
CA ARG A 104 -1.47 -2.81 22.36
C ARG A 104 -2.42 -1.67 22.01
N ARG A 105 -2.48 -1.29 20.73
CA ARG A 105 -3.46 -0.29 20.24
C ARG A 105 -4.89 -0.63 20.63
N THR A 106 -5.26 -1.91 20.54
CA THR A 106 -6.60 -2.41 20.87
C THR A 106 -6.97 -2.31 22.34
N ASP A 107 -6.03 -1.99 23.21
CA ASP A 107 -6.29 -1.78 24.64
C ASP A 107 -6.79 -0.35 24.93
N PHE A 108 -6.89 0.51 23.90
CA PHE A 108 -7.31 1.90 23.99
C PHE A 108 -8.56 2.18 23.15
N SER A 109 -9.34 3.19 23.57
CA SER A 109 -10.32 3.81 22.68
C SER A 109 -9.63 4.54 21.53
N ARG A 110 -10.39 4.89 20.48
CA ARG A 110 -9.85 5.67 19.36
C ARG A 110 -9.34 7.02 19.84
N GLU A 111 -10.10 7.67 20.72
CA GLU A 111 -9.80 8.99 21.27
C GLU A 111 -8.51 8.93 22.12
N ASP A 112 -8.39 7.94 23.01
CA ASP A 112 -7.22 7.78 23.86
C ASP A 112 -5.97 7.44 23.06
N PHE A 113 -6.09 6.57 22.05
CA PHE A 113 -4.98 6.24 21.18
C PHE A 113 -4.54 7.44 20.35
N THR A 114 -5.49 8.21 19.81
CA THR A 114 -5.19 9.44 19.05
C THR A 114 -4.49 10.48 19.91
N ALA A 115 -4.87 10.63 21.18
CA ALA A 115 -4.16 11.49 22.12
C ALA A 115 -2.69 11.08 22.29
N LYS A 116 -2.41 9.77 22.37
CA LYS A 116 -1.02 9.26 22.42
C LYS A 116 -0.22 9.56 21.17
N ILE A 117 -0.85 9.52 19.99
CA ILE A 117 -0.20 9.93 18.73
C ILE A 117 0.19 11.42 18.79
N TRP A 118 -0.67 12.27 19.34
CA TRP A 118 -0.36 13.69 19.53
C TRP A 118 0.76 13.93 20.55
N ASP A 119 0.76 13.21 21.68
CA ASP A 119 1.84 13.28 22.67
C ASP A 119 3.19 12.93 22.03
N TRP A 120 3.21 11.86 21.22
CA TRP A 120 4.39 11.44 20.46
C TRP A 120 4.82 12.51 19.45
N LYS A 121 3.87 13.08 18.70
CA LYS A 121 4.14 14.16 17.74
C LYS A 121 4.84 15.35 18.41
N GLN A 122 4.42 15.74 19.61
CA GLN A 122 5.04 16.87 20.31
C GLN A 122 6.50 16.57 20.68
N GLN A 123 6.77 15.36 21.18
CA GLN A 123 8.13 14.93 21.53
C GLN A 123 9.04 14.81 20.31
N SER A 124 8.63 14.04 19.30
CA SER A 124 9.41 13.82 18.07
C SER A 124 9.55 15.12 17.27
N GLY A 125 8.47 15.89 17.15
CA GLY A 125 8.45 17.13 16.39
C GLY A 125 9.38 18.19 16.98
N GLY A 126 9.39 18.37 18.30
CA GLY A 126 10.33 19.27 18.97
C GLY A 126 11.79 18.85 18.74
N THR A 127 12.08 17.55 18.83
CA THR A 127 13.43 17.02 18.59
C THR A 127 13.92 17.30 17.17
N ILE A 128 13.06 17.10 16.17
CA ILE A 128 13.38 17.35 14.76
C ILE A 128 13.72 18.82 14.51
N ILE A 129 12.93 19.75 15.06
CA ILE A 129 13.16 21.19 14.91
C ILE A 129 14.51 21.56 15.53
N GLU A 130 14.79 21.11 16.76
CA GLU A 130 16.06 21.39 17.43
C GLU A 130 17.26 20.81 16.68
N GLN A 131 17.12 19.64 16.05
CA GLN A 131 18.18 19.08 15.20
C GLN A 131 18.45 19.94 13.96
N LEU A 132 17.41 20.42 13.28
CA LEU A 132 17.57 21.31 12.12
C LEU A 132 18.17 22.66 12.52
N LYS A 133 17.73 23.22 13.65
CA LYS A 133 18.31 24.44 14.23
C LYS A 133 19.77 24.25 14.58
N ARG A 134 20.12 23.12 15.19
CA ARG A 134 21.52 22.78 15.54
C ARG A 134 22.42 22.64 14.31
N LEU A 135 21.88 22.15 13.19
CA LEU A 135 22.55 22.12 11.88
C LEU A 135 22.70 23.51 11.25
N GLY A 136 22.07 24.53 11.80
CA GLY A 136 22.12 25.90 11.30
C GLY A 136 21.10 26.20 10.21
N ALA A 137 20.01 25.43 10.08
CA ALA A 137 19.00 25.66 9.05
C ALA A 137 18.40 27.07 9.14
N SER A 138 18.44 27.84 8.05
CA SER A 138 17.92 29.22 7.98
C SER A 138 16.44 29.32 7.55
N CYS A 139 15.62 28.39 8.05
CA CYS A 139 14.18 28.32 7.81
C CYS A 139 13.43 29.47 8.49
N ASP A 140 12.27 29.84 7.92
CA ASP A 140 11.34 30.74 8.59
C ASP A 140 10.49 29.95 9.61
N TRP A 141 11.03 29.73 10.81
CA TRP A 141 10.35 28.97 11.87
C TRP A 141 9.02 29.58 12.32
N SER A 142 8.79 30.87 12.09
CA SER A 142 7.50 31.51 12.39
C SER A 142 6.35 31.00 11.51
N ARG A 143 6.68 30.27 10.44
CA ARG A 143 5.74 29.66 9.51
C ARG A 143 5.70 28.14 9.61
N ASN A 144 6.31 27.52 10.62
CA ASN A 144 6.35 26.06 10.71
C ASN A 144 4.96 25.44 10.57
N ALA A 145 4.80 24.56 9.59
CA ALA A 145 3.52 23.92 9.28
C ALA A 145 3.52 22.45 9.69
N PHE A 146 2.35 21.92 10.04
CA PHE A 146 2.17 20.50 10.26
C PHE A 146 0.95 20.00 9.49
N THR A 147 1.05 18.81 8.90
CA THR A 147 0.06 18.31 7.93
C THR A 147 -1.33 18.09 8.54
N MET A 148 -1.42 17.87 9.85
CA MET A 148 -2.69 17.70 10.57
C MET A 148 -3.10 18.94 11.39
N SER A 149 -2.42 20.08 11.24
CA SER A 149 -2.86 21.32 11.89
C SER A 149 -4.26 21.71 11.41
N GLY A 150 -5.11 22.10 12.35
CA GLY A 150 -6.53 22.43 12.13
C GLY A 150 -7.47 21.23 12.10
N ALA A 151 -6.96 20.00 12.24
CA ALA A 151 -7.81 18.82 12.28
C ALA A 151 -8.69 18.81 13.55
N PRO A 152 -9.90 18.21 13.49
CA PRO A 152 -10.71 17.99 14.69
C PRO A 152 -9.92 17.22 15.75
N GLY A 153 -9.84 17.80 16.96
CA GLY A 153 -9.07 17.23 18.07
C GLY A 153 -7.57 17.52 18.04
N ALA A 154 -7.09 18.40 17.15
CA ALA A 154 -5.75 18.93 17.23
C ALA A 154 -5.55 19.72 18.55
N PRO A 155 -4.43 19.52 19.26
CA PRO A 155 -4.15 20.21 20.53
C PRO A 155 -3.84 21.70 20.32
N GLU A 156 -3.78 22.46 21.42
CA GLU A 156 -3.30 23.85 21.42
C GLU A 156 -1.90 23.95 20.78
N GLY A 157 -1.69 24.96 19.94
CA GLY A 157 -0.48 25.14 19.12
C GLY A 157 -0.55 24.53 17.72
N GLU A 158 -1.65 23.86 17.36
CA GLU A 158 -1.87 23.24 16.04
C GLU A 158 -3.07 23.85 15.29
N GLU A 159 -3.27 25.17 15.41
CA GLU A 159 -4.42 25.90 14.83
C GLU A 159 -4.26 26.27 13.35
N GLY A 160 -3.28 25.66 12.65
CA GLY A 160 -3.09 25.85 11.22
C GLY A 160 -4.27 25.39 10.37
N ASN A 161 -4.17 25.55 9.04
CA ASN A 161 -5.26 25.25 8.11
C ASN A 161 -4.89 24.16 7.08
N PHE A 162 -3.86 23.36 7.38
CA PHE A 162 -3.37 22.35 6.44
C PHE A 162 -4.44 21.29 6.18
N HIS A 163 -5.14 20.86 7.23
CA HIS A 163 -6.25 19.92 7.14
C HIS A 163 -7.38 20.45 6.22
N ASP A 164 -7.72 21.73 6.30
CA ASP A 164 -8.74 22.36 5.44
C ASP A 164 -8.32 22.38 3.97
N ALA A 165 -7.02 22.58 3.70
CA ALA A 165 -6.48 22.52 2.35
C ALA A 165 -6.67 21.12 1.72
N VAL A 166 -6.43 20.05 2.50
CA VAL A 166 -6.66 18.67 2.08
C VAL A 166 -8.14 18.43 1.76
N ILE A 167 -9.05 18.86 2.66
CA ILE A 167 -10.50 18.73 2.43
C ILE A 167 -10.92 19.47 1.17
N LYS A 168 -10.44 20.70 0.97
CA LYS A 168 -10.76 21.51 -0.21
C LYS A 168 -10.33 20.79 -1.50
N VAL A 169 -9.13 20.24 -1.54
CA VAL A 169 -8.63 19.49 -2.71
C VAL A 169 -9.43 18.21 -2.92
N PHE A 170 -9.72 17.46 -1.86
CA PHE A 170 -10.54 16.25 -1.92
C PHE A 170 -11.94 16.55 -2.50
N VAL A 171 -12.64 17.55 -1.96
CA VAL A 171 -13.97 17.95 -2.44
C VAL A 171 -13.90 18.38 -3.90
N LYS A 172 -12.90 19.20 -4.27
CA LYS A 172 -12.71 19.60 -5.66
C LYS A 172 -12.50 18.39 -6.58
N MET A 173 -11.62 17.46 -6.23
CA MET A 173 -11.36 16.27 -7.03
C MET A 173 -12.58 15.34 -7.12
N TYR A 174 -13.42 15.30 -6.07
CA TYR A 174 -14.69 14.60 -6.09
C TYR A 174 -15.70 15.27 -7.03
N GLU A 175 -15.87 16.59 -6.95
CA GLU A 175 -16.74 17.39 -7.83
C GLU A 175 -16.30 17.29 -9.31
N ASP A 176 -14.99 17.24 -9.55
CA ASP A 176 -14.40 17.05 -10.88
C ASP A 176 -14.53 15.59 -11.39
N GLY A 177 -15.09 14.67 -10.59
CA GLY A 177 -15.30 13.26 -10.96
C GLY A 177 -14.04 12.39 -10.92
N LEU A 178 -12.95 12.85 -10.30
CA LEU A 178 -11.67 12.13 -10.18
C LEU A 178 -11.64 11.18 -8.98
N ILE A 179 -12.49 11.42 -7.97
CA ILE A 179 -12.65 10.55 -6.79
C ILE A 179 -13.99 9.83 -6.86
N TYR A 180 -13.96 8.52 -6.67
CA TYR A 180 -15.16 7.68 -6.62
C TYR A 180 -15.04 6.64 -5.50
N ARG A 181 -16.17 6.04 -5.12
CA ARG A 181 -16.23 4.92 -4.18
C ARG A 181 -16.70 3.67 -4.91
N GLY A 182 -15.96 2.57 -4.76
CA GLY A 182 -16.32 1.27 -5.31
C GLY A 182 -15.60 0.13 -4.62
N LYS A 183 -16.06 -1.10 -4.83
CA LYS A 183 -15.39 -2.32 -4.38
C LYS A 183 -14.33 -2.72 -5.42
N ARG A 184 -13.07 -2.78 -5.01
CA ARG A 184 -11.94 -3.22 -5.85
C ARG A 184 -11.00 -4.06 -4.99
N LEU A 185 -10.24 -4.95 -5.62
CA LEU A 185 -9.10 -5.57 -4.94
C LEU A 185 -8.07 -4.49 -4.62
N VAL A 186 -7.53 -4.54 -3.40
CA VAL A 186 -6.52 -3.62 -2.86
C VAL A 186 -5.45 -4.43 -2.16
N ASN A 187 -4.25 -3.87 -2.04
CA ASN A 187 -3.26 -4.41 -1.11
C ASN A 187 -3.78 -4.18 0.31
N TRP A 188 -3.84 -5.23 1.11
CA TRP A 188 -4.40 -5.19 2.46
C TRP A 188 -3.35 -5.67 3.45
N ASP A 189 -3.08 -4.86 4.47
CA ASP A 189 -2.22 -5.24 5.59
C ASP A 189 -3.09 -5.86 6.70
N PRO A 190 -3.00 -7.18 6.98
CA PRO A 190 -3.79 -7.83 8.00
C PRO A 190 -3.37 -7.50 9.44
N HIS A 191 -2.18 -6.94 9.64
CA HIS A 191 -1.69 -6.51 10.94
C HIS A 191 -2.27 -5.15 11.34
N PHE A 192 -2.23 -4.18 10.42
CA PHE A 192 -2.81 -2.84 10.65
C PHE A 192 -4.30 -2.75 10.29
N GLU A 193 -4.82 -3.74 9.59
CA GLU A 193 -6.20 -3.80 9.10
C GLU A 193 -6.55 -2.57 8.25
N THR A 194 -5.70 -2.26 7.27
CA THR A 194 -5.87 -1.14 6.35
C THR A 194 -5.45 -1.49 4.93
N ALA A 195 -6.02 -0.76 3.96
CA ALA A 195 -5.52 -0.80 2.58
C ALA A 195 -4.22 0.02 2.48
N ILE A 196 -3.29 -0.44 1.65
CA ILE A 196 -2.03 0.23 1.33
C ILE A 196 -1.92 0.47 -0.18
N SER A 197 -1.24 1.55 -0.57
CA SER A 197 -1.04 1.86 -1.99
C SER A 197 0.01 0.95 -2.63
N ASP A 198 0.01 0.81 -3.96
CA ASP A 198 1.03 0.02 -4.66
C ASP A 198 2.45 0.53 -4.40
N LEU A 199 2.61 1.84 -4.14
CA LEU A 199 3.89 2.47 -3.81
C LEU A 199 4.39 2.14 -2.38
N GLU A 200 3.51 1.63 -1.52
CA GLU A 200 3.84 1.21 -0.15
C GLU A 200 4.15 -0.29 -0.07
N VAL A 201 3.97 -1.03 -1.16
CA VAL A 201 4.25 -2.47 -1.22
C VAL A 201 5.68 -2.71 -1.69
N GLU A 202 6.46 -3.36 -0.84
CA GLU A 202 7.77 -3.87 -1.20
C GLU A 202 7.68 -5.35 -1.61
N ASN A 203 8.18 -5.68 -2.79
CA ASN A 203 8.26 -7.06 -3.26
C ASN A 203 9.62 -7.65 -2.88
N ILE A 204 9.60 -8.66 -2.02
CA ILE A 204 10.78 -9.40 -1.60
C ILE A 204 10.74 -10.82 -2.17
N GLU A 205 11.88 -11.30 -2.67
CA GLU A 205 11.99 -12.67 -3.15
C GLU A 205 12.14 -13.62 -1.95
N VAL A 206 11.31 -14.67 -1.93
CA VAL A 206 11.31 -15.68 -0.87
C VAL A 206 11.21 -17.08 -1.47
N ASP A 207 11.94 -18.02 -0.88
CA ASP A 207 11.82 -19.43 -1.25
C ASP A 207 10.43 -19.95 -0.93
N GLY A 208 9.83 -20.65 -1.89
CA GLY A 208 8.47 -21.19 -1.78
C GLY A 208 8.32 -22.54 -2.45
N HIS A 209 7.07 -22.98 -2.58
CA HIS A 209 6.73 -24.24 -3.22
C HIS A 209 5.80 -23.99 -4.42
N MET A 210 6.05 -24.71 -5.51
CA MET A 210 5.13 -24.81 -6.63
C MET A 210 4.37 -26.14 -6.53
N TRP A 211 3.06 -26.06 -6.32
CA TRP A 211 2.19 -27.22 -6.14
C TRP A 211 1.48 -27.55 -7.45
N HIS A 212 1.39 -28.84 -7.77
CA HIS A 212 0.66 -29.34 -8.92
C HIS A 212 -0.56 -30.14 -8.46
N PHE A 213 -1.76 -29.63 -8.76
CA PHE A 213 -3.03 -30.27 -8.43
C PHE A 213 -3.71 -30.80 -9.68
N LYS A 214 -4.42 -31.91 -9.54
CA LYS A 214 -5.29 -32.47 -10.58
C LYS A 214 -6.73 -32.09 -10.27
N TYR A 215 -7.36 -31.32 -11.15
CA TYR A 215 -8.78 -30.97 -11.08
C TYR A 215 -9.53 -31.94 -11.99
N PRO A 216 -10.27 -32.92 -11.43
CA PRO A 216 -11.02 -33.89 -12.22
C PRO A 216 -12.03 -33.21 -13.13
N LEU A 217 -12.20 -33.71 -14.35
CA LEU A 217 -13.23 -33.23 -15.26
C LEU A 217 -14.59 -33.79 -14.84
N ALA A 218 -15.60 -32.94 -14.86
CA ALA A 218 -16.95 -33.33 -14.47
C ALA A 218 -17.55 -34.34 -15.45
N GLY A 219 -18.43 -35.21 -14.95
CA GLY A 219 -19.20 -36.13 -15.78
C GLY A 219 -18.37 -37.23 -16.45
N GLY A 220 -17.19 -37.55 -15.91
CA GLY A 220 -16.30 -38.58 -16.47
C GLY A 220 -15.69 -38.22 -17.82
N ALA A 221 -15.64 -36.92 -18.14
CA ALA A 221 -15.06 -36.46 -19.39
C ALA A 221 -13.56 -36.75 -19.44
N THR A 222 -13.08 -37.13 -20.63
CA THR A 222 -11.65 -37.30 -20.91
C THR A 222 -11.24 -36.50 -22.14
N TYR A 223 -9.93 -36.32 -22.32
CA TYR A 223 -9.32 -35.74 -23.51
C TYR A 223 -7.92 -36.31 -23.72
N GLU A 224 -7.45 -36.29 -24.96
CA GLU A 224 -6.05 -36.57 -25.29
C GLU A 224 -5.21 -35.32 -25.03
N TYR A 225 -4.34 -35.39 -24.03
CA TYR A 225 -3.33 -34.37 -23.78
C TYR A 225 -2.09 -34.71 -24.62
N VAL A 226 -1.67 -33.77 -25.47
CA VAL A 226 -0.52 -33.94 -26.36
C VAL A 226 0.47 -32.80 -26.14
N GLU A 227 1.60 -33.11 -25.53
CA GLU A 227 2.70 -32.16 -25.36
C GLU A 227 3.66 -32.24 -26.53
N LYS A 228 4.18 -31.09 -26.96
CA LYS A 228 5.12 -30.99 -28.07
C LYS A 228 6.34 -30.18 -27.63
N ASP A 229 7.50 -30.51 -28.17
CA ASP A 229 8.70 -29.67 -28.06
C ASP A 229 8.63 -28.45 -29.01
N GLU A 230 9.64 -27.58 -28.93
CA GLU A 230 9.78 -26.39 -29.79
C GLU A 230 9.80 -26.72 -31.30
N ASN A 231 10.15 -27.96 -31.67
CA ASN A 231 10.18 -28.43 -33.06
C ASN A 231 8.85 -29.07 -33.50
N GLY A 232 7.83 -29.09 -32.62
CA GLY A 232 6.53 -29.70 -32.87
C GLY A 232 6.50 -31.22 -32.72
N ASN A 233 7.58 -31.85 -32.23
CA ASN A 233 7.60 -33.29 -31.98
C ASN A 233 6.82 -33.61 -30.71
N VAL A 234 6.00 -34.65 -30.75
CA VAL A 234 5.22 -35.09 -29.57
C VAL A 234 6.17 -35.67 -28.52
N THR A 235 6.23 -35.05 -27.34
CA THR A 235 7.03 -35.47 -26.19
C THR A 235 6.23 -36.32 -25.20
N LEU A 236 4.93 -36.04 -25.08
CA LEU A 236 4.01 -36.78 -24.23
C LEU A 236 2.64 -36.89 -24.92
N ARG A 237 2.03 -38.07 -24.84
CA ARG A 237 0.64 -38.28 -25.21
C ARG A 237 -0.04 -39.13 -24.16
N GLU A 238 -1.10 -38.62 -23.56
CA GLU A 238 -1.88 -39.35 -22.56
C GLU A 238 -3.35 -38.96 -22.56
N THR A 239 -4.22 -39.93 -22.31
CA THR A 239 -5.63 -39.68 -22.04
C THR A 239 -5.79 -39.23 -20.60
N ARG A 240 -6.28 -38.02 -20.37
CA ARG A 240 -6.53 -37.46 -19.03
C ARG A 240 -8.02 -37.32 -18.76
N ASP A 241 -8.40 -37.54 -17.51
CA ASP A 241 -9.70 -37.22 -16.92
C ASP A 241 -9.61 -36.00 -15.98
N TYR A 242 -8.52 -35.22 -16.05
CA TYR A 242 -8.27 -34.04 -15.24
C TYR A 242 -7.52 -32.94 -16.01
N ILE A 243 -7.64 -31.70 -15.53
CA ILE A 243 -6.72 -30.61 -15.87
C ILE A 243 -5.72 -30.42 -14.72
N SER A 244 -4.43 -30.30 -15.06
CA SER A 244 -3.41 -30.01 -14.05
C SER A 244 -3.33 -28.51 -13.83
N ILE A 245 -3.20 -28.08 -12.58
CA ILE A 245 -3.02 -26.67 -12.20
C ILE A 245 -1.72 -26.55 -11.41
N ALA A 246 -0.91 -25.55 -11.75
CA ALA A 246 0.27 -25.17 -10.97
C ALA A 246 -0.04 -23.93 -10.13
N THR A 247 0.28 -23.93 -8.84
CA THR A 247 0.10 -22.76 -7.98
C THR A 247 1.09 -22.72 -6.82
N THR A 248 1.47 -21.51 -6.40
CA THR A 248 2.21 -21.26 -5.16
C THR A 248 1.29 -21.07 -3.94
N ARG A 249 -0.03 -20.95 -4.15
CA ARG A 249 -1.02 -20.59 -3.11
C ARG A 249 -2.16 -21.61 -3.02
N PRO A 250 -1.90 -22.86 -2.56
CA PRO A 250 -2.91 -23.91 -2.47
C PRO A 250 -4.12 -23.52 -1.60
N GLU A 251 -3.93 -22.68 -0.59
CA GLU A 251 -4.99 -22.18 0.30
C GLU A 251 -6.07 -21.40 -0.44
N THR A 252 -5.76 -20.85 -1.62
CA THR A 252 -6.70 -20.04 -2.41
C THR A 252 -7.60 -20.87 -3.34
N MET A 253 -7.36 -22.17 -3.50
CA MET A 253 -8.11 -23.06 -4.41
C MET A 253 -9.63 -23.05 -4.13
N LEU A 254 -10.03 -22.90 -2.86
CA LEU A 254 -11.45 -22.85 -2.49
C LEU A 254 -12.20 -21.65 -3.12
N GLY A 255 -11.46 -20.61 -3.49
CA GLY A 255 -11.98 -19.37 -4.06
C GLY A 255 -11.96 -19.34 -5.58
N ASP A 256 -11.59 -20.43 -6.24
CA ASP A 256 -11.47 -20.48 -7.70
C ASP A 256 -12.82 -20.26 -8.36
N GLY A 257 -12.93 -19.28 -9.25
CA GLY A 257 -14.13 -19.05 -10.05
C GLY A 257 -14.12 -19.85 -11.36
N ALA A 258 -12.93 -20.11 -11.91
CA ALA A 258 -12.70 -20.80 -13.17
C ALA A 258 -11.26 -21.33 -13.24
N VAL A 259 -11.00 -22.16 -14.25
CA VAL A 259 -9.64 -22.42 -14.74
C VAL A 259 -9.50 -21.73 -16.09
N ALA A 260 -8.44 -20.93 -16.27
CA ALA A 260 -8.14 -20.29 -17.55
C ALA A 260 -6.97 -20.99 -18.26
N VAL A 261 -7.10 -21.14 -19.57
CA VAL A 261 -6.05 -21.59 -20.48
C VAL A 261 -5.88 -20.59 -21.62
N HIS A 262 -4.70 -20.55 -22.23
CA HIS A 262 -4.47 -19.66 -23.36
C HIS A 262 -5.25 -20.11 -24.60
N PRO A 263 -5.88 -19.21 -25.40
CA PRO A 263 -6.63 -19.58 -26.60
C PRO A 263 -5.82 -20.38 -27.64
N SER A 264 -4.51 -20.13 -27.73
CA SER A 264 -3.60 -20.83 -28.64
C SER A 264 -3.05 -22.15 -28.10
N ASP A 265 -3.38 -22.52 -26.86
CA ASP A 265 -2.90 -23.76 -26.26
C ASP A 265 -3.75 -24.95 -26.74
N GLU A 266 -3.26 -25.60 -27.81
CA GLU A 266 -3.91 -26.76 -28.44
C GLU A 266 -4.14 -27.91 -27.45
N ARG A 267 -3.34 -28.01 -26.38
CA ARG A 267 -3.44 -29.09 -25.37
C ARG A 267 -4.80 -29.09 -24.69
N TYR A 268 -5.38 -27.90 -24.49
CA TYR A 268 -6.60 -27.72 -23.71
C TYR A 268 -7.83 -27.38 -24.56
N ALA A 269 -7.68 -27.12 -25.86
CA ALA A 269 -8.79 -26.84 -26.77
C ALA A 269 -9.97 -27.84 -26.66
N PRO A 270 -9.77 -29.17 -26.50
CA PRO A 270 -10.88 -30.13 -26.38
C PRO A 270 -11.70 -30.05 -25.08
N ILE A 271 -11.22 -29.31 -24.08
CA ILE A 271 -11.86 -29.20 -22.76
C ILE A 271 -12.30 -27.79 -22.40
N VAL A 272 -12.02 -26.79 -23.26
CA VAL A 272 -12.60 -25.45 -23.13
C VAL A 272 -14.14 -25.55 -23.13
N GLY A 273 -14.78 -24.88 -22.17
CA GLY A 273 -16.22 -24.91 -21.96
C GLY A 273 -16.71 -26.10 -21.13
N LYS A 274 -15.86 -27.09 -20.83
CA LYS A 274 -16.19 -28.15 -19.86
C LYS A 274 -16.06 -27.64 -18.42
N LEU A 275 -16.60 -28.41 -17.49
CA LEU A 275 -16.49 -28.17 -16.05
C LEU A 275 -15.44 -29.10 -15.44
N CYS A 276 -14.76 -28.62 -14.40
CA CYS A 276 -13.87 -29.41 -13.56
C CYS A 276 -14.20 -29.22 -12.07
N GLU A 277 -13.81 -30.18 -11.24
CA GLU A 277 -14.02 -30.19 -9.79
C GLU A 277 -12.83 -29.58 -9.07
N ILE A 278 -13.10 -28.70 -8.10
CA ILE A 278 -12.08 -28.28 -7.13
C ILE A 278 -11.80 -29.48 -6.19
N PRO A 279 -10.58 -30.03 -6.15
CA PRO A 279 -10.29 -31.31 -5.48
C PRO A 279 -10.10 -31.16 -3.96
N VAL A 280 -10.92 -30.33 -3.30
CA VAL A 280 -10.83 -30.01 -1.87
C VAL A 280 -12.20 -30.23 -1.20
N GLY A 281 -12.20 -30.90 -0.04
CA GLY A 281 -13.41 -31.22 0.71
C GLY A 281 -14.09 -32.54 0.27
N PRO A 282 -15.23 -32.89 0.90
CA PRO A 282 -15.99 -34.10 0.60
C PRO A 282 -16.47 -34.12 -0.86
N ASN A 283 -16.29 -35.25 -1.55
CA ASN A 283 -16.58 -35.40 -2.99
C ASN A 283 -18.00 -34.94 -3.37
N GLU A 284 -18.98 -35.25 -2.52
CA GLU A 284 -20.41 -34.90 -2.70
C GLU A 284 -20.71 -33.40 -2.66
N HIS A 285 -19.77 -32.58 -2.20
CA HIS A 285 -19.91 -31.12 -2.09
C HIS A 285 -18.89 -30.34 -2.92
N ARG A 286 -18.05 -31.04 -3.71
CA ARG A 286 -17.05 -30.37 -4.53
C ARG A 286 -17.70 -29.49 -5.56
N ARG A 287 -17.24 -28.24 -5.61
CA ARG A 287 -17.73 -27.23 -6.53
C ARG A 287 -17.19 -27.48 -7.94
N LEU A 288 -18.06 -27.33 -8.93
CA LEU A 288 -17.67 -27.31 -10.34
C LEU A 288 -17.33 -25.89 -10.78
N ILE A 289 -16.26 -25.76 -11.56
CA ILE A 289 -15.83 -24.50 -12.17
C ILE A 289 -15.56 -24.69 -13.66
N PRO A 290 -15.85 -23.69 -14.50
CA PRO A 290 -15.64 -23.78 -15.94
C PRO A 290 -14.16 -23.67 -16.32
N ILE A 291 -13.80 -24.35 -17.41
CA ILE A 291 -12.54 -24.14 -18.12
C ILE A 291 -12.79 -23.12 -19.22
N ILE A 292 -12.12 -21.96 -19.13
CA ILE A 292 -12.31 -20.82 -20.02
C ILE A 292 -11.02 -20.48 -20.76
N THR A 293 -11.13 -19.69 -21.82
CA THR A 293 -9.97 -19.11 -22.49
C THR A 293 -9.69 -17.69 -22.02
N ASN A 294 -8.40 -17.35 -21.87
CA ASN A 294 -7.94 -15.98 -21.63
C ASN A 294 -6.50 -15.82 -22.13
N GLU A 295 -6.08 -14.63 -22.53
CA GLU A 295 -4.69 -14.39 -22.95
C GLU A 295 -3.71 -14.27 -21.77
N TYR A 296 -4.21 -14.21 -20.53
CA TYR A 296 -3.38 -14.08 -19.32
C TYR A 296 -2.48 -15.30 -19.01
N PRO A 297 -2.96 -16.56 -19.05
CA PRO A 297 -2.12 -17.73 -18.81
C PRO A 297 -0.99 -17.85 -19.84
N ASP A 298 0.23 -18.07 -19.35
CA ASP A 298 1.38 -18.42 -20.17
C ASP A 298 1.38 -19.96 -20.41
N PRO A 299 1.27 -20.44 -21.67
CA PRO A 299 1.32 -21.87 -21.98
C PRO A 299 2.60 -22.56 -21.50
N ASP A 300 3.71 -21.84 -21.42
CA ASP A 300 5.04 -22.41 -21.10
C ASP A 300 5.30 -22.42 -19.59
N PHE A 301 4.46 -21.77 -18.79
CA PHE A 301 4.62 -21.71 -17.33
C PHE A 301 3.82 -22.80 -16.60
N GLY A 302 4.52 -23.60 -15.81
CA GLY A 302 3.91 -24.62 -14.95
C GLY A 302 3.17 -25.69 -15.75
N SER A 303 1.85 -25.57 -15.82
CA SER A 303 1.00 -26.46 -16.64
C SER A 303 0.42 -25.78 -17.89
N GLY A 304 0.54 -24.46 -18.03
CA GLY A 304 -0.21 -23.69 -19.04
C GLY A 304 -1.66 -23.39 -18.66
N ALA A 305 -2.17 -23.99 -17.58
CA ALA A 305 -3.48 -23.71 -17.01
C ALA A 305 -3.35 -23.01 -15.64
N VAL A 306 -4.17 -21.97 -15.45
CA VAL A 306 -4.13 -21.12 -14.25
C VAL A 306 -5.49 -21.15 -13.58
N LYS A 307 -5.51 -21.40 -12.27
CA LYS A 307 -6.72 -21.20 -11.46
C LYS A 307 -7.02 -19.70 -11.33
N ILE A 308 -8.28 -19.30 -11.50
CA ILE A 308 -8.69 -17.90 -11.39
C ILE A 308 -9.35 -17.66 -10.04
N THR A 309 -8.60 -17.10 -9.08
CA THR A 309 -9.10 -16.76 -7.74
C THR A 309 -9.28 -15.25 -7.59
N GLY A 310 -10.27 -14.68 -8.30
CA GLY A 310 -10.37 -13.22 -8.49
C GLY A 310 -10.52 -12.36 -7.23
N ALA A 311 -10.86 -12.93 -6.07
CA ALA A 311 -10.92 -12.18 -4.82
C ALA A 311 -9.57 -12.05 -4.08
N HIS A 312 -8.49 -12.69 -4.57
CA HIS A 312 -7.23 -12.86 -3.82
C HIS A 312 -5.96 -12.57 -4.63
N ASP A 313 -6.08 -12.25 -5.91
CA ASP A 313 -4.97 -11.91 -6.79
C ASP A 313 -5.39 -10.87 -7.83
N PHE A 314 -4.52 -9.91 -8.14
CA PHE A 314 -4.85 -8.79 -9.04
C PHE A 314 -5.05 -9.22 -10.48
N ASN A 315 -4.25 -10.17 -10.97
CA ASN A 315 -4.38 -10.63 -12.34
C ASN A 315 -5.65 -11.47 -12.50
N ASP A 316 -5.88 -12.38 -11.55
CA ASP A 316 -7.10 -13.18 -11.49
C ASP A 316 -8.34 -12.28 -11.35
N TYR A 317 -8.25 -11.19 -10.57
CA TYR A 317 -9.33 -10.20 -10.44
C TYR A 317 -9.68 -9.57 -11.79
N GLN A 318 -8.68 -9.23 -12.61
CA GLN A 318 -8.93 -8.68 -13.95
C GLN A 318 -9.55 -9.71 -14.89
N VAL A 319 -9.08 -10.96 -14.85
CA VAL A 319 -9.67 -12.06 -15.63
C VAL A 319 -11.12 -12.28 -15.20
N ALA A 320 -11.39 -12.36 -13.90
CA ALA A 320 -12.71 -12.54 -13.34
C ALA A 320 -13.66 -11.40 -13.73
N LYS A 321 -13.20 -10.15 -13.63
CA LYS A 321 -14.00 -8.98 -14.02
C LYS A 321 -14.35 -8.98 -15.50
N ARG A 322 -13.40 -9.30 -16.40
CA ARG A 322 -13.66 -9.41 -17.85
C ARG A 322 -14.61 -10.55 -18.19
N GLY A 323 -14.46 -11.68 -17.50
CA GLY A 323 -15.25 -12.89 -17.73
C GLY A 323 -16.56 -12.97 -16.93
N ASN A 324 -16.91 -11.94 -16.16
CA ASN A 324 -18.02 -11.96 -15.20
C ASN A 324 -18.01 -13.21 -14.30
N ILE A 325 -16.82 -13.59 -13.83
CA ILE A 325 -16.60 -14.78 -13.00
C ILE A 325 -16.83 -14.40 -11.54
N PRO A 326 -17.57 -15.21 -10.77
CA PRO A 326 -17.76 -14.98 -9.34
C PRO A 326 -16.43 -14.93 -8.58
N MET A 327 -16.32 -14.00 -7.64
CA MET A 327 -15.12 -13.79 -6.82
C MET A 327 -15.44 -14.11 -5.36
N TYR A 328 -14.88 -15.19 -4.83
CA TYR A 328 -15.20 -15.65 -3.48
C TYR A 328 -14.16 -15.20 -2.45
N ARG A 329 -14.56 -14.32 -1.53
CA ARG A 329 -13.69 -13.90 -0.42
C ARG A 329 -13.47 -15.09 0.53
N LEU A 330 -12.22 -15.48 0.79
CA LEU A 330 -11.84 -16.65 1.61
C LEU A 330 -11.29 -16.27 2.99
N MET A 331 -10.66 -15.10 3.07
CA MET A 331 -10.00 -14.62 4.27
C MET A 331 -10.81 -13.45 4.89
N ASP A 332 -10.67 -13.28 6.19
CA ASP A 332 -11.14 -12.12 6.94
C ASP A 332 -10.13 -10.96 6.88
N THR A 333 -10.39 -9.88 7.63
CA THR A 333 -9.51 -8.70 7.69
C THR A 333 -8.17 -8.97 8.39
N LYS A 334 -8.03 -10.10 9.08
CA LYS A 334 -6.80 -10.50 9.79
C LYS A 334 -6.00 -11.53 9.00
N GLY A 335 -6.40 -11.80 7.74
CA GLY A 335 -5.75 -12.80 6.89
C GLY A 335 -6.00 -14.24 7.34
N SER A 336 -6.98 -14.48 8.21
CA SER A 336 -7.39 -15.82 8.63
C SER A 336 -8.49 -16.35 7.72
N MET A 337 -8.57 -17.66 7.54
CA MET A 337 -9.70 -18.28 6.83
C MET A 337 -10.99 -17.95 7.56
N ARG A 338 -11.99 -17.46 6.83
CA ARG A 338 -13.24 -17.03 7.44
C ARG A 338 -14.04 -18.18 8.05
N ASP A 339 -14.72 -17.90 9.15
CA ASP A 339 -15.69 -18.79 9.81
C ASP A 339 -17.10 -18.16 9.91
N ASP A 340 -17.27 -16.96 9.35
CA ASP A 340 -18.51 -16.17 9.34
C ASP A 340 -19.49 -16.56 8.21
N GLY A 341 -19.19 -17.64 7.46
CA GLY A 341 -19.96 -18.12 6.31
C GLY A 341 -20.94 -19.25 6.63
N ALA A 342 -21.87 -19.51 5.71
CA ALA A 342 -22.72 -20.70 5.77
C ALA A 342 -21.89 -21.99 5.57
N PRO A 343 -22.40 -23.17 5.99
CA PRO A 343 -21.72 -24.45 5.78
C PRO A 343 -21.27 -24.65 4.33
N TYR A 344 -20.12 -25.30 4.14
CA TYR A 344 -19.51 -25.48 2.82
C TYR A 344 -20.49 -26.06 1.77
N ALA A 345 -21.30 -27.04 2.16
CA ALA A 345 -22.30 -27.65 1.27
C ALA A 345 -23.32 -26.64 0.73
N GLU A 346 -23.78 -25.71 1.59
CA GLU A 346 -24.74 -24.66 1.19
C GLU A 346 -24.06 -23.66 0.24
N MET A 347 -22.86 -23.21 0.58
CA MET A 347 -22.11 -22.27 -0.26
C MET A 347 -21.70 -22.88 -1.60
N ALA A 348 -21.36 -24.17 -1.64
CA ALA A 348 -21.10 -24.89 -2.87
C ALA A 348 -22.34 -24.95 -3.76
N ALA A 349 -23.53 -25.23 -3.20
CA ALA A 349 -24.79 -25.21 -3.94
C ALA A 349 -25.12 -23.82 -4.49
N VAL A 350 -24.92 -22.77 -3.69
CA VAL A 350 -25.09 -21.37 -4.13
C VAL A 350 -24.16 -21.04 -5.28
N ALA A 351 -22.88 -21.37 -5.16
CA ALA A 351 -21.90 -21.08 -6.18
C ALA A 351 -22.18 -21.84 -7.50
N MET A 352 -22.70 -23.07 -7.41
CA MET A 352 -23.18 -23.83 -8.56
C MET A 352 -24.37 -23.15 -9.27
N ALA A 353 -25.34 -22.64 -8.51
CA ALA A 353 -26.47 -21.89 -9.08
C ALA A 353 -25.98 -20.62 -9.81
N VAL A 354 -24.95 -19.96 -9.26
CA VAL A 354 -24.34 -18.77 -9.88
C VAL A 354 -23.62 -19.12 -11.17
N ALA A 355 -22.83 -20.19 -11.18
CA ALA A 355 -22.14 -20.66 -12.38
C ALA A 355 -23.11 -21.04 -13.52
N LYS A 356 -24.32 -21.50 -13.18
CA LYS A 356 -25.40 -21.79 -14.14
C LYS A 356 -26.21 -20.56 -14.57
N GLY A 357 -25.95 -19.39 -13.99
CA GLY A 357 -26.74 -18.18 -14.22
C GLY A 357 -28.12 -18.19 -13.57
N GLU A 358 -28.39 -19.14 -12.66
CA GLU A 358 -29.67 -19.27 -11.93
C GLU A 358 -29.76 -18.25 -10.78
N ARG A 359 -28.63 -17.72 -10.31
CA ARG A 359 -28.53 -16.70 -9.26
C ARG A 359 -27.39 -15.72 -9.57
N ALA A 360 -27.60 -14.44 -9.27
CA ALA A 360 -26.52 -13.47 -9.17
C ALA A 360 -26.12 -13.29 -7.69
N LEU A 361 -24.82 -13.19 -7.41
CA LEU A 361 -24.35 -12.74 -6.10
C LEU A 361 -24.23 -11.23 -6.12
N SER A 362 -24.73 -10.58 -5.07
CA SER A 362 -24.35 -9.20 -4.79
C SER A 362 -22.88 -9.12 -4.42
N GLU A 363 -22.29 -7.92 -4.55
CA GLU A 363 -20.94 -7.66 -4.08
C GLU A 363 -20.77 -7.94 -2.58
N SER A 364 -21.82 -7.97 -1.77
CA SER A 364 -21.73 -8.36 -0.34
C SER A 364 -21.78 -9.86 -0.10
N GLU A 365 -22.36 -10.63 -1.03
CA GLU A 365 -22.49 -12.09 -0.92
C GLU A 365 -21.31 -12.85 -1.55
N ALA A 366 -20.55 -12.18 -2.43
CA ALA A 366 -19.32 -12.66 -3.05
C ALA A 366 -18.07 -12.17 -2.27
#